data_AF-A0A7Y5PXY0-F1
#
_entry.id   AF-A0A7Y5PXY0-F1
#
_cell.length_a   1.000
_cell.length_b   1.000
_cell.length_c   1.000
_cell.angle_alpha   90.00
_cell.angle_beta   90.00
_cell.angle_gamma   90.00
#
_symmetry.space_group_name_H-M   'P 1'
#
loop_
_entity.id
_entity.type
_entity.pdbx_description
1 polymer ?
#
loop_
_entity_poly.entity_id
_entity_poly.type
_entity_poly.pdbx_seq_one_letter_code
_entity_poly.pdbx_strand_id
1 'polypeptide(L)'
;MSDLTFAIEDWVAHGEGAHEDVATRGFLRVDVGAACLTRNDSSWSQSTSDRVLVSMYPAALWLAANWWRLCWEPRRGEFQQVYEWNASHELAAAGHGYLWPNLRFVADGESVSVIASPTDPASNQPVRYLADVDVDVPRPLFERASSDFIEKVIARLNDLRLAQTELEKLWADVCAERASPDDARARRLEALLGCDPDEGDANAIGALLSLQSEAGTSATDELATVLSGADVVSVLQRLKDASRNGIANIAQLDEAFERELAACRAGGQSSSVPWERGMAAARVLRSSRGVGPDALTDVDLLGLLGLDQRVLQSDPQLDWLPLGLAVRDQTQLRVLLRSRNKRSRRFDLARLVGDLALAPQADRWHPVTGLKTSRQKAQRAFAAELLCPVDGLSRYLGGDRSEDALDAAAEHFDVSTRIVQHQVENHLDW
;
A
#
# COMPACT_ATOMS: atom_id res chain seq x y z
N MET A 1 4.05 -12.15 13.82
CA MET A 1 3.86 -10.71 13.56
C MET A 1 5.08 -9.99 14.08
N SER A 2 5.65 -9.08 13.29
CA SER A 2 6.86 -8.36 13.69
C SER A 2 6.48 -7.12 14.46
N ASP A 3 6.84 -7.06 15.74
CA ASP A 3 6.61 -5.89 16.58
C ASP A 3 7.69 -4.84 16.28
N LEU A 4 7.26 -3.62 15.95
CA LEU A 4 8.14 -2.44 15.82
C LEU A 4 8.29 -1.80 17.21
N THR A 5 9.50 -1.43 17.59
CA THR A 5 9.75 -0.74 18.87
C THR A 5 10.76 0.37 18.71
N PHE A 6 10.46 1.55 19.28
CA PHE A 6 11.40 2.64 19.49
C PHE A 6 11.77 2.67 20.98
N ALA A 7 12.93 2.11 21.32
CA ALA A 7 13.45 2.08 22.68
C ALA A 7 14.37 3.27 22.92
N ILE A 8 14.12 3.99 24.01
CA ILE A 8 14.97 5.07 24.49
C ILE A 8 15.80 4.53 25.64
N GLU A 9 17.08 4.33 25.38
CA GLU A 9 18.07 3.90 26.36
C GLU A 9 18.84 5.12 26.84
N ASP A 10 18.90 5.33 28.16
CA ASP A 10 19.72 6.35 28.82
C ASP A 10 19.56 7.80 28.29
N TRP A 11 18.84 8.64 29.01
CA TRP A 11 18.80 10.08 28.73
C TRP A 11 20.14 10.74 29.04
N VAL A 12 20.69 11.48 28.07
CA VAL A 12 21.96 12.21 28.15
C VAL A 12 21.68 13.71 28.00
N ALA A 13 21.14 14.32 29.06
CA ALA A 13 20.71 15.72 29.07
C ALA A 13 21.87 16.73 29.23
N HIS A 14 22.86 16.70 28.33
CA HIS A 14 24.02 17.59 28.35
C HIS A 14 24.37 18.07 26.94
N GLY A 15 24.98 19.26 26.85
CA GLY A 15 25.48 19.87 25.63
C GLY A 15 24.74 21.15 25.23
N GLU A 16 25.04 21.66 24.04
CA GLU A 16 24.46 22.88 23.47
C GLU A 16 23.34 22.54 22.47
N GLY A 17 22.40 23.48 22.29
CA GLY A 17 21.25 23.35 21.38
C GLY A 17 19.97 23.94 21.95
N ALA A 18 18.86 23.74 21.24
CA ALA A 18 17.52 24.05 21.74
C ALA A 18 17.22 23.25 23.02
N HIS A 19 16.40 23.81 23.92
CA HIS A 19 16.16 23.21 25.23
C HIS A 19 15.54 21.83 25.14
N GLU A 20 14.58 21.65 24.23
CA GLU A 20 13.88 20.40 23.95
C GLU A 20 14.85 19.34 23.40
N ASP A 21 15.76 19.76 22.52
CA ASP A 21 16.77 18.87 21.91
C ASP A 21 17.77 18.35 22.93
N VAL A 22 18.26 19.23 23.81
CA VAL A 22 19.19 18.84 24.87
C VAL A 22 18.49 17.98 25.91
N ALA A 23 17.25 18.33 26.29
CA ALA A 23 16.47 17.61 27.31
C ALA A 23 16.12 16.16 26.93
N THR A 24 15.97 15.91 25.64
CA THR A 24 15.54 14.61 25.07
C THR A 24 16.65 13.89 24.32
N ARG A 25 17.90 14.32 24.47
CA ARG A 25 19.06 13.59 23.95
C ARG A 25 19.25 12.28 24.71
N GLY A 26 19.54 11.20 24.00
CA GLY A 26 19.74 9.86 24.56
C GLY A 26 20.11 8.84 23.49
N PHE A 27 20.21 7.57 23.86
CA PHE A 27 20.42 6.51 22.89
C PHE A 27 19.10 5.96 22.37
N LEU A 28 18.90 6.03 21.05
CA LEU A 28 17.77 5.42 20.37
C LEU A 28 18.17 4.04 19.88
N ARG A 29 17.32 3.05 20.17
CA ARG A 29 17.35 1.73 19.57
C ARG A 29 16.02 1.48 18.87
N VAL A 30 16.05 1.10 17.60
CA VAL A 30 14.86 0.74 16.83
C VAL A 30 14.97 -0.72 16.41
N ASP A 31 13.97 -1.52 16.75
CA ASP A 31 13.90 -2.93 16.38
C ASP A 31 12.59 -3.23 15.63
N VAL A 32 12.64 -4.17 14.70
CA VAL A 32 11.46 -4.78 14.08
C VAL A 32 11.61 -6.31 14.11
N GLY A 33 10.76 -6.96 14.90
CA GLY A 33 10.93 -8.39 15.19
C GLY A 33 12.31 -8.69 15.78
N ALA A 34 13.12 -9.48 15.09
CA ALA A 34 14.49 -9.82 15.52
C ALA A 34 15.58 -8.89 14.97
N ALA A 35 15.23 -7.97 14.06
CA ALA A 35 16.20 -7.11 13.39
C ALA A 35 16.37 -5.77 14.14
N CYS A 36 17.61 -5.38 14.37
CA CYS A 36 17.97 -4.07 14.94
C CYS A 36 18.26 -3.08 13.81
N LEU A 37 17.37 -2.10 13.63
CA LEU A 37 17.42 -1.12 12.54
C LEU A 37 18.42 0.02 12.79
N THR A 38 18.77 0.26 14.05
CA THR A 38 19.78 1.25 14.48
C THR A 38 21.19 0.68 14.56
N ARG A 39 21.41 -0.58 14.19
CA ARG A 39 22.74 -1.19 14.20
C ARG A 39 23.70 -0.40 13.31
N ASN A 40 24.77 0.10 13.90
CA ASN A 40 25.73 0.99 13.24
C ASN A 40 27.18 0.70 13.66
N ASP A 41 28.10 1.00 12.74
CA ASP A 41 29.52 1.13 13.02
C ASP A 41 29.87 2.59 13.23
N SER A 42 30.60 2.88 14.31
CA SER A 42 31.12 4.22 14.57
C SER A 42 32.62 4.27 14.34
N SER A 43 33.07 5.22 13.52
CA SER A 43 34.49 5.51 13.33
C SER A 43 35.13 6.15 14.57
N TRP A 44 34.33 6.76 15.45
CA TRP A 44 34.79 7.38 16.68
C TRP A 44 35.11 6.35 17.76
N SER A 45 34.21 5.38 17.99
CA SER A 45 34.41 4.34 19.01
C SER A 45 35.12 3.09 18.47
N GLN A 46 35.29 2.98 17.15
CA GLN A 46 35.81 1.78 16.48
C GLN A 46 35.08 0.50 16.89
N SER A 47 33.76 0.62 17.09
CA SER A 47 32.91 -0.47 17.55
C SER A 47 31.55 -0.46 16.85
N THR A 48 30.94 -1.63 16.78
CA THR A 48 29.54 -1.79 16.38
C THR A 48 28.63 -1.54 17.59
N SER A 49 27.53 -0.84 17.38
CA SER A 49 26.52 -0.51 18.38
C SER A 49 25.12 -0.80 17.83
N ASP A 50 24.22 -1.31 18.67
CA ASP A 50 22.80 -1.49 18.31
C ASP A 50 21.97 -0.21 18.52
N ARG A 51 22.58 0.85 19.04
CA ARG A 51 21.94 2.11 19.41
C ARG A 51 22.69 3.32 18.86
N VAL A 52 21.98 4.43 18.67
CA VAL A 52 22.53 5.70 18.18
C VAL A 52 22.23 6.85 19.14
N LEU A 53 23.21 7.72 19.39
CA LEU A 53 23.02 8.95 20.18
C LEU A 53 22.34 10.03 19.33
N VAL A 54 21.08 10.37 19.65
CA VAL A 54 20.27 11.38 18.96
C VAL A 54 19.37 12.12 19.95
N SER A 55 18.73 13.21 19.52
CA SER A 55 17.62 13.83 20.26
C SER A 55 16.31 13.18 19.87
N MET A 56 15.49 12.76 20.84
CA MET A 56 14.21 12.13 20.53
C MET A 56 13.13 13.14 20.12
N TYR A 57 13.28 14.41 20.50
CA TYR A 57 12.35 15.47 20.14
C TYR A 57 12.10 15.63 18.64
N PRO A 58 13.12 15.83 17.77
CA PRO A 58 12.90 15.97 16.33
C PRO A 58 12.27 14.72 15.70
N ALA A 59 12.64 13.51 16.15
CA ALA A 59 12.01 12.28 15.66
C ALA A 59 10.54 12.19 16.06
N ALA A 60 10.21 12.51 17.32
CA ALA A 60 8.83 12.52 17.80
C ALA A 60 7.99 13.59 17.10
N LEU A 61 8.57 14.78 16.88
CA LEU A 61 7.92 15.87 16.17
C LEU A 61 7.67 15.49 14.71
N TRP A 62 8.64 14.88 14.05
CA TRP A 62 8.50 14.39 12.69
C TRP A 62 7.44 13.29 12.57
N LEU A 63 7.38 12.34 13.51
CA LEU A 63 6.34 11.31 13.56
C LEU A 63 4.94 11.91 13.76
N ALA A 64 4.81 12.90 14.65
CA ALA A 64 3.54 13.59 14.90
C ALA A 64 3.09 14.40 13.68
N ALA A 65 4.00 15.18 13.08
CA ALA A 65 3.71 16.01 11.90
C ALA A 65 3.27 15.18 10.68
N ASN A 66 3.91 14.02 10.49
CA ASN A 66 3.63 13.17 9.34
C ASN A 66 2.67 12.01 9.66
N TRP A 67 1.99 12.04 10.81
CA TRP A 67 1.21 10.91 11.33
C TRP A 67 0.25 10.32 10.30
N TRP A 68 -0.62 11.15 9.72
CA TRP A 68 -1.64 10.71 8.77
C TRP A 68 -1.02 10.16 7.48
N ARG A 69 0.02 10.80 6.97
CA ARG A 69 0.74 10.37 5.78
C ARG A 69 1.46 9.05 6.02
N LEU A 70 2.23 8.93 7.11
CA LEU A 70 2.91 7.68 7.49
C LEU A 70 1.96 6.50 7.63
N CYS A 71 0.74 6.73 8.12
CA CYS A 71 -0.25 5.68 8.32
C CYS A 71 -1.03 5.30 7.06
N TRP A 72 -1.16 6.22 6.09
CA TRP A 72 -2.13 6.05 4.99
C TRP A 72 -1.60 6.33 3.59
N GLU A 73 -0.60 7.19 3.41
CA GLU A 73 -0.09 7.57 2.09
C GLU A 73 0.78 6.45 1.51
N PRO A 74 0.36 5.80 0.42
CA PRO A 74 1.19 4.80 -0.22
C PRO A 74 2.22 5.44 -1.14
N ARG A 75 3.29 4.69 -1.42
CA ARG A 75 4.28 5.12 -2.41
C ARG A 75 3.67 5.16 -3.82
N ARG A 76 3.86 6.30 -4.48
CA ARG A 76 3.45 6.54 -5.87
C ARG A 76 4.53 6.04 -6.85
N GLY A 77 4.20 5.96 -8.13
CA GLY A 77 5.16 5.60 -9.18
C GLY A 77 6.39 6.53 -9.20
N GLU A 78 7.46 6.07 -9.85
CA GLU A 78 8.84 6.59 -9.71
C GLU A 78 9.09 8.07 -10.10
N PHE A 79 8.11 8.80 -10.65
CA PHE A 79 8.40 10.03 -11.42
C PHE A 79 7.67 11.31 -10.99
N GLN A 80 6.84 11.32 -9.94
CA GLN A 80 6.18 12.55 -9.48
C GLN A 80 6.28 12.70 -7.96
N GLN A 81 6.83 13.85 -7.51
CA GLN A 81 6.91 14.28 -6.11
C GLN A 81 7.72 13.40 -5.16
N VAL A 82 8.80 12.77 -5.64
CA VAL A 82 9.66 11.92 -4.81
C VAL A 82 10.23 12.67 -3.60
N TYR A 83 10.55 13.97 -3.74
CA TYR A 83 11.14 14.75 -2.64
C TYR A 83 10.17 15.01 -1.49
N GLU A 84 8.98 15.57 -1.77
CA GLU A 84 7.96 15.87 -0.75
C GLU A 84 7.49 14.60 -0.06
N TRP A 85 7.29 13.52 -0.83
CA TRP A 85 6.95 12.21 -0.29
C TRP A 85 8.07 11.68 0.62
N ASN A 86 9.34 11.72 0.18
CA ASN A 86 10.47 11.26 0.99
C ASN A 86 10.59 12.06 2.30
N ALA A 87 10.36 13.37 2.29
CA ALA A 87 10.43 14.21 3.48
C ALA A 87 9.43 13.77 4.58
N SER A 88 8.29 13.23 4.18
CA SER A 88 7.26 12.73 5.10
C SER A 88 7.39 11.24 5.45
N HIS A 89 8.30 10.52 4.80
CA HIS A 89 8.41 9.06 4.95
C HIS A 89 9.80 8.54 5.29
N GLU A 90 10.84 9.37 5.21
CA GLU A 90 12.21 9.02 5.58
C GLU A 90 12.62 9.71 6.89
N LEU A 91 13.03 8.93 7.88
CA LEU A 91 13.38 9.46 9.21
C LEU A 91 14.53 10.47 9.16
N ALA A 92 15.39 10.41 8.14
CA ALA A 92 16.44 11.39 7.91
C ALA A 92 15.90 12.83 7.79
N ALA A 93 14.65 13.01 7.36
CA ALA A 93 13.99 14.30 7.28
C ALA A 93 13.64 14.90 8.66
N ALA A 94 13.67 14.13 9.75
CA ALA A 94 13.57 14.67 11.10
C ALA A 94 14.68 15.69 11.41
N GLY A 95 15.82 15.62 10.71
CA GLY A 95 16.79 16.71 10.65
C GLY A 95 17.52 16.99 11.96
N HIS A 96 17.66 18.29 12.30
CA HIS A 96 18.36 18.80 13.49
C HIS A 96 19.86 18.42 13.58
N GLY A 97 20.49 18.12 12.44
CA GLY A 97 21.94 17.83 12.37
C GLY A 97 22.35 16.46 12.91
N TYR A 98 21.39 15.59 13.24
CA TYR A 98 21.66 14.21 13.65
C TYR A 98 21.87 13.29 12.43
N LEU A 99 22.71 12.27 12.60
CA LEU A 99 22.89 11.21 11.62
C LEU A 99 21.84 10.12 11.87
N TRP A 100 20.62 10.33 11.36
CA TRP A 100 19.52 9.38 11.49
C TRP A 100 19.78 8.08 10.73
N PRO A 101 19.24 6.93 11.19
CA PRO A 101 19.24 5.71 10.40
C PRO A 101 18.42 5.93 9.13
N ASN A 102 18.83 5.24 8.06
CA ASN A 102 18.15 5.23 6.76
C ASN A 102 16.87 4.41 6.84
N LEU A 103 15.87 4.91 7.59
CA LEU A 103 14.58 4.28 7.75
C LEU A 103 13.55 4.98 6.88
N ARG A 104 12.78 4.18 6.15
CA ARG A 104 11.64 4.61 5.36
C ARG A 104 10.40 3.83 5.76
N PHE A 105 9.27 4.52 5.86
CA PHE A 105 7.96 3.92 6.16
C PHE A 105 7.04 4.08 4.96
N VAL A 106 6.41 2.99 4.52
CA VAL A 106 5.53 3.00 3.34
C VAL A 106 4.20 2.33 3.67
N ALA A 107 3.12 3.10 3.75
CA ALA A 107 1.80 2.54 3.96
C ALA A 107 1.30 1.82 2.70
N ASP A 108 0.51 0.76 2.88
CA ASP A 108 -0.19 0.09 1.78
C ASP A 108 -1.71 -0.02 2.01
N GLY A 109 -2.21 0.64 3.06
CA GLY A 109 -3.60 0.66 3.50
C GLY A 109 -3.92 -0.33 4.62
N GLU A 110 -3.16 -1.43 4.75
CA GLU A 110 -3.31 -2.42 5.82
C GLU A 110 -2.07 -2.50 6.72
N SER A 111 -0.89 -2.38 6.13
CA SER A 111 0.41 -2.41 6.81
C SER A 111 1.27 -1.21 6.41
N VAL A 112 2.34 -1.02 7.17
CA VAL A 112 3.43 -0.08 6.87
C VAL A 112 4.69 -0.90 6.67
N SER A 113 5.26 -0.87 5.46
CA SER A 113 6.57 -1.45 5.19
C SER A 113 7.64 -0.60 5.88
N VAL A 114 8.37 -1.21 6.80
CA VAL A 114 9.51 -0.62 7.50
C VAL A 114 10.77 -1.05 6.77
N ILE A 115 11.37 -0.11 6.04
CA ILE A 115 12.53 -0.36 5.18
C ILE A 115 13.75 0.30 5.81
N ALA A 116 14.76 -0.49 6.12
CA ALA A 116 16.07 -0.02 6.53
C ALA A 116 17.09 -0.36 5.44
N SER A 117 17.88 0.62 5.04
CA SER A 117 18.94 0.42 4.03
C SER A 117 20.32 0.76 4.61
N PRO A 118 21.36 -0.02 4.30
CA PRO A 118 22.69 0.24 4.81
C PRO A 118 23.21 1.59 4.30
N THR A 119 24.02 2.26 5.11
CA THR A 119 24.76 3.45 4.64
C THR A 119 25.74 3.03 3.54
N ASP A 120 25.80 3.82 2.46
CA ASP A 120 26.72 3.59 1.35
C ASP A 120 28.15 3.33 1.87
N PRO A 121 28.79 2.21 1.50
CA PRO A 121 30.15 1.92 1.90
C PRO A 121 31.20 2.95 1.50
N ALA A 122 30.95 3.73 0.45
CA ALA A 122 31.80 4.83 0.02
C ALA A 122 31.56 6.14 0.81
N SER A 123 30.54 6.19 1.68
CA SER A 123 30.24 7.34 2.51
C SER A 123 31.33 7.57 3.57
N ASN A 124 31.78 8.82 3.69
CA ASN A 124 32.69 9.26 4.75
C ASN A 124 31.96 9.65 6.05
N GLN A 125 30.69 9.27 6.20
CA GLN A 125 29.95 9.52 7.43
C GLN A 125 30.58 8.77 8.62
N PRO A 126 30.68 9.42 9.79
CA PRO A 126 31.33 8.83 10.96
C PRO A 126 30.49 7.72 11.62
N VAL A 127 29.20 7.67 11.31
CA VAL A 127 28.28 6.60 11.73
C VAL A 127 27.73 5.97 10.45
N ARG A 128 27.86 4.64 10.35
CA ARG A 128 27.37 3.86 9.20
C ARG A 128 26.38 2.81 9.66
N TYR A 129 25.15 2.89 9.18
CA TYR A 129 24.11 1.93 9.49
C TYR A 129 24.26 0.67 8.65
N LEU A 130 23.97 -0.49 9.26
CA LEU A 130 24.25 -1.80 8.69
C LEU A 130 22.98 -2.60 8.34
N ALA A 131 21.81 -2.16 8.82
CA ALA A 131 20.56 -2.88 8.60
C ALA A 131 20.14 -2.84 7.13
N ASP A 132 19.79 -4.01 6.59
CA ASP A 132 19.19 -4.21 5.28
C ASP A 132 17.94 -5.06 5.47
N VAL A 133 16.79 -4.40 5.62
CA VAL A 133 15.54 -5.02 6.07
C VAL A 133 14.38 -4.37 5.33
N ASP A 134 13.45 -5.20 4.85
CA ASP A 134 12.14 -4.78 4.34
C ASP A 134 11.07 -5.68 4.98
N VAL A 135 10.34 -5.13 5.96
CA VAL A 135 9.36 -5.88 6.75
C VAL A 135 8.05 -5.12 6.84
N ASP A 136 6.95 -5.79 6.47
CA ASP A 136 5.60 -5.26 6.66
C ASP A 136 5.16 -5.38 8.13
N VAL A 137 4.83 -4.24 8.73
CA VAL A 137 4.27 -4.14 10.09
C VAL A 137 2.78 -3.77 9.99
N PRO A 138 1.85 -4.52 10.60
CA PRO A 138 0.44 -4.13 10.63
C PRO A 138 0.26 -2.69 11.11
N ARG A 139 -0.52 -1.88 10.38
CA ARG A 139 -0.68 -0.44 10.68
C ARG A 139 -1.03 -0.15 12.15
N PRO A 140 -1.94 -0.89 12.82
CA PRO A 140 -2.23 -0.66 14.24
C PRO A 140 -1.03 -0.85 15.18
N LEU A 141 -0.09 -1.73 14.83
CA LEU A 141 1.15 -1.93 15.61
C LEU A 141 2.14 -0.79 15.36
N PHE A 142 2.25 -0.32 14.11
CA PHE A 142 3.03 0.88 13.77
C PHE A 142 2.51 2.12 14.50
N GLU A 143 1.19 2.34 14.48
CA GLU A 143 0.53 3.44 15.20
C GLU A 143 0.82 3.37 16.69
N ARG A 144 0.67 2.20 17.31
CA ARG A 144 0.98 2.03 18.74
C ARG A 144 2.43 2.34 19.05
N ALA A 145 3.37 1.76 18.31
CA ALA A 145 4.81 1.95 18.55
C ALA A 145 5.21 3.44 18.44
N SER A 146 4.66 4.14 17.44
CA SER A 146 4.91 5.58 17.23
C SER A 146 4.25 6.44 18.32
N SER A 147 3.00 6.14 18.70
CA SER A 147 2.27 6.80 19.80
C SER A 147 3.04 6.68 21.12
N ASP A 148 3.43 5.46 21.49
CA ASP A 148 4.16 5.17 22.72
C ASP A 148 5.51 5.91 22.76
N PHE A 149 6.18 6.06 21.61
CA PHE A 149 7.42 6.82 21.49
C PHE A 149 7.19 8.32 21.70
N ILE A 150 6.22 8.90 20.98
CA ILE A 150 5.87 10.33 21.10
C ILE A 150 5.50 10.67 22.54
N GLU A 151 4.64 9.87 23.16
CA GLU A 151 4.17 10.07 24.53
C GLU A 151 5.32 9.98 25.55
N LYS A 152 6.30 9.07 25.37
CA LYS A 152 7.50 9.02 26.21
C LYS A 152 8.35 10.28 26.11
N VAL A 153 8.47 10.86 24.91
CA VAL A 153 9.22 12.11 24.70
C VAL A 153 8.49 13.29 25.35
N ILE A 154 7.17 13.38 25.21
CA ILE A 154 6.35 14.40 25.87
C ILE A 154 6.44 14.27 27.40
N ALA A 155 6.33 13.05 27.93
CA ALA A 155 6.47 12.79 29.36
C ALA A 155 7.83 13.25 29.89
N ARG A 156 8.92 12.97 29.15
CA ARG A 156 10.27 13.42 29.49
C ARG A 156 10.39 14.95 29.55
N LEU A 157 9.81 15.65 28.59
CA LEU A 157 9.82 17.12 28.55
C LEU A 157 9.04 17.71 29.73
N ASN A 158 7.88 17.14 30.03
CA ASN A 158 7.05 17.54 31.17
C ASN A 158 7.74 17.33 32.52
N ASP A 159 8.45 16.22 32.72
CA ASP A 159 9.25 15.97 33.93
C ASP A 159 10.34 17.04 34.15
N LEU A 160 10.86 17.59 33.05
CA LEU A 160 11.86 18.67 33.05
C LEU A 160 11.22 20.07 33.03
N ARG A 161 9.89 20.16 33.15
CA ARG A 161 9.11 21.40 33.13
C ARG A 161 9.24 22.20 31.83
N LEU A 162 9.53 21.50 30.72
CA LEU A 162 9.48 22.02 29.36
C LEU A 162 8.11 21.64 28.76
N ALA A 163 7.08 22.41 29.09
CA ALA A 163 5.71 22.17 28.64
C ALA A 163 5.31 23.10 27.49
N GLN A 164 4.17 22.82 26.86
CA GLN A 164 3.59 23.61 25.75
C GLN A 164 4.50 23.68 24.51
N THR A 165 5.33 22.64 24.34
CA THR A 165 6.15 22.45 23.14
C THR A 165 5.28 22.27 21.90
N GLU A 166 5.85 22.53 20.72
CA GLU A 166 5.17 22.28 19.45
C GLU A 166 4.78 20.80 19.30
N LEU A 167 5.63 19.88 19.78
CA LEU A 167 5.31 18.45 19.81
C LEU A 167 4.03 18.16 20.61
N GLU A 168 3.89 18.73 21.80
CA GLU A 168 2.73 18.51 22.66
C GLU A 168 1.43 19.02 22.02
N LYS A 169 1.47 20.21 21.41
CA LYS A 169 0.30 20.78 20.71
C LYS A 169 -0.10 19.92 19.51
N LEU A 170 0.87 19.62 18.65
CA LEU A 170 0.65 18.83 17.44
C LEU A 170 0.14 17.42 17.77
N TRP A 171 0.69 16.79 18.81
CA TRP A 171 0.22 15.48 19.24
C TRP A 171 -1.20 15.52 19.81
N ALA A 172 -1.55 16.60 20.53
CA ALA A 172 -2.93 16.80 21.00
C ALA A 172 -3.91 16.96 19.83
N ASP A 173 -3.53 17.70 18.78
CA ASP A 173 -4.34 17.86 17.56
C ASP A 173 -4.55 16.51 16.87
N VAL A 174 -3.47 15.76 16.63
CA VAL A 174 -3.55 14.40 16.04
C VAL A 174 -4.45 13.48 16.89
N CYS A 175 -4.36 13.53 18.22
CA CYS A 175 -5.22 12.73 19.09
C CYS A 175 -6.70 13.15 18.99
N ALA A 176 -6.98 14.46 18.93
CA ALA A 176 -8.33 14.98 18.78
C ALA A 176 -8.95 14.57 17.43
N GLU A 177 -8.19 14.70 16.33
CA GLU A 177 -8.60 14.29 15.00
C GLU A 177 -8.88 12.79 14.93
N ARG A 178 -8.02 11.95 15.53
CA ARG A 178 -8.22 10.49 15.60
C ARG A 178 -9.46 10.10 16.41
N ALA A 179 -9.81 10.87 17.43
CA ALA A 179 -10.98 10.62 18.26
C ALA A 179 -12.30 10.98 17.53
N SER A 180 -12.24 11.84 16.52
CA SER A 180 -13.37 12.28 15.70
C SER A 180 -13.46 11.47 14.40
N PRO A 181 -14.51 10.65 14.18
CA PRO A 181 -14.65 9.87 12.95
C PRO A 181 -14.75 10.70 11.68
N ASP A 182 -15.19 11.95 11.77
CA ASP A 182 -15.33 12.86 10.63
C ASP A 182 -13.97 13.45 10.26
N ASP A 183 -13.24 13.96 11.24
CA ASP A 183 -11.91 14.53 11.04
C ASP A 183 -10.93 13.44 10.60
N ALA A 184 -10.96 12.26 11.23
CA ALA A 184 -10.13 11.13 10.83
C ALA A 184 -10.36 10.71 9.37
N ARG A 185 -11.59 10.80 8.86
CA ARG A 185 -11.89 10.51 7.45
C ARG A 185 -11.35 11.59 6.52
N ALA A 186 -11.49 12.87 6.90
CA ALA A 186 -10.95 13.99 6.14
C ALA A 186 -9.41 13.95 6.08
N ARG A 187 -8.75 13.85 7.23
CA ARG A 187 -7.28 13.74 7.37
C ARG A 187 -6.70 12.57 6.59
N ARG A 188 -7.40 11.43 6.59
CA ARG A 188 -7.02 10.26 5.79
C ARG A 188 -7.08 10.56 4.28
N LEU A 189 -8.10 11.26 3.81
CA LEU A 189 -8.22 11.63 2.39
C LEU A 189 -7.15 12.66 1.98
N GLU A 190 -6.83 13.61 2.85
CA GLU A 190 -5.70 14.54 2.66
C GLU A 190 -4.38 13.77 2.52
N ALA A 191 -4.11 12.84 3.44
CA ALA A 191 -2.91 11.99 3.37
C ALA A 191 -2.84 11.16 2.09
N LEU A 192 -3.96 10.59 1.63
CA LEU A 192 -4.01 9.85 0.37
C LEU A 192 -3.80 10.76 -0.86
N LEU A 193 -4.18 12.03 -0.76
CA LEU A 193 -3.82 13.08 -1.73
C LEU A 193 -2.39 13.59 -1.55
N GLY A 194 -1.66 13.16 -0.52
CA GLY A 194 -0.30 13.61 -0.17
C GLY A 194 -0.24 15.05 0.31
N CYS A 195 -1.35 15.53 0.88
CA CYS A 195 -1.41 16.80 1.58
C CYS A 195 -1.11 16.57 3.06
N ASP A 196 -0.50 17.56 3.69
CA ASP A 196 -0.42 17.62 5.15
C ASP A 196 -1.81 18.00 5.72
N PRO A 197 -2.07 17.74 7.01
CA PRO A 197 -3.34 18.09 7.66
C PRO A 197 -3.72 19.55 7.43
N ASP A 198 -5.00 19.80 7.10
CA ASP A 198 -5.57 21.12 6.80
C ASP A 198 -5.04 21.82 5.54
N GLU A 199 -4.13 21.22 4.77
CA GLU A 199 -3.61 21.80 3.53
C GLU A 199 -4.35 21.33 2.27
N GLY A 200 -5.21 20.31 2.39
CA GLY A 200 -6.00 19.79 1.27
C GLY A 200 -7.11 20.74 0.81
N ASP A 201 -7.41 20.76 -0.50
CA ASP A 201 -8.55 21.53 -1.02
C ASP A 201 -9.88 20.99 -0.45
N ALA A 202 -10.57 21.81 0.33
CA ALA A 202 -11.84 21.47 0.96
C ALA A 202 -12.90 20.97 -0.05
N ASN A 203 -12.90 21.47 -1.29
CA ASN A 203 -13.83 20.99 -2.32
C ASN A 203 -13.46 19.57 -2.80
N ALA A 204 -12.17 19.29 -2.97
CA ALA A 204 -11.66 17.97 -3.30
C ALA A 204 -11.98 16.95 -2.19
N ILE A 205 -11.72 17.30 -0.93
CA ILE A 205 -12.04 16.46 0.23
C ILE A 205 -13.55 16.22 0.33
N GLY A 206 -14.37 17.27 0.19
CA GLY A 206 -15.82 17.14 0.18
C GLY A 206 -16.35 16.24 -0.94
N ALA A 207 -15.77 16.33 -2.14
CA ALA A 207 -16.12 15.47 -3.27
C ALA A 207 -15.77 13.99 -3.02
N LEU A 208 -14.61 13.72 -2.40
CA LEU A 208 -14.21 12.36 -2.02
C LEU A 208 -15.08 11.80 -0.89
N LEU A 209 -15.41 12.59 0.14
CA LEU A 209 -16.34 12.18 1.20
C LEU A 209 -17.73 11.83 0.64
N SER A 210 -18.24 12.62 -0.33
CA SER A 210 -19.47 12.28 -1.05
C SER A 210 -19.31 10.97 -1.83
N LEU A 211 -18.16 10.77 -2.49
CA LEU A 211 -17.89 9.55 -3.24
C LEU A 211 -17.85 8.32 -2.33
N GLN A 212 -17.32 8.40 -1.09
CA GLN A 212 -17.33 7.28 -0.15
C GLN A 212 -18.75 6.72 0.08
N SER A 213 -19.77 7.59 0.09
CA SER A 213 -21.17 7.17 0.26
C SER A 213 -21.75 6.48 -0.97
N GLU A 214 -21.24 6.81 -2.17
CA GLU A 214 -21.70 6.25 -3.45
C GLU A 214 -20.93 5.00 -3.87
N ALA A 215 -19.61 5.01 -3.66
CA ALA A 215 -18.64 4.05 -4.18
C ALA A 215 -18.13 3.06 -3.12
N GLY A 216 -18.18 3.44 -1.85
CA GLY A 216 -17.56 2.73 -0.73
C GLY A 216 -16.24 3.34 -0.31
N THR A 217 -15.93 3.23 0.98
CA THR A 217 -14.76 3.86 1.61
C THR A 217 -13.47 3.36 0.98
N SER A 218 -13.26 2.05 0.93
CA SER A 218 -11.98 1.49 0.47
C SER A 218 -11.74 1.79 -1.02
N ALA A 219 -12.79 1.80 -1.82
CA ALA A 219 -12.71 2.15 -3.23
C ALA A 219 -12.32 3.61 -3.42
N THR A 220 -12.93 4.52 -2.66
CA THR A 220 -12.58 5.93 -2.69
C THR A 220 -11.16 6.18 -2.21
N ASP A 221 -10.66 5.47 -1.19
CA ASP A 221 -9.30 5.66 -0.71
C ASP A 221 -8.26 5.32 -1.79
N GLU A 222 -8.50 4.23 -2.52
CA GLU A 222 -7.69 3.80 -3.65
C GLU A 222 -7.73 4.84 -4.78
N LEU A 223 -8.90 5.42 -5.05
CA LEU A 223 -9.06 6.48 -6.04
C LEU A 223 -8.37 7.77 -5.60
N ALA A 224 -8.51 8.20 -4.35
CA ALA A 224 -7.88 9.41 -3.83
C ALA A 224 -6.38 9.43 -4.12
N THR A 225 -5.70 8.30 -3.89
CA THR A 225 -4.28 8.14 -4.20
C THR A 225 -3.97 8.34 -5.70
N VAL A 226 -4.78 7.77 -6.59
CA VAL A 226 -4.62 7.93 -8.04
C VAL A 226 -4.84 9.38 -8.49
N LEU A 227 -5.68 10.12 -7.77
CA LEU A 227 -6.08 11.49 -8.10
C LEU A 227 -5.15 12.56 -7.54
N SER A 228 -4.14 12.18 -6.76
CA SER A 228 -3.22 13.18 -6.21
C SER A 228 -2.52 13.99 -7.32
N GLY A 229 -2.39 15.29 -7.09
CA GLY A 229 -1.82 16.24 -8.04
C GLY A 229 -2.73 16.58 -9.23
N ALA A 230 -3.92 15.98 -9.33
CA ALA A 230 -4.91 16.31 -10.34
C ALA A 230 -6.00 17.26 -9.79
N ASP A 231 -6.80 17.84 -10.69
CA ASP A 231 -8.07 18.49 -10.33
C ASP A 231 -9.10 17.40 -9.96
N VAL A 232 -9.10 17.04 -8.67
CA VAL A 232 -9.91 15.96 -8.10
C VAL A 232 -11.39 16.13 -8.45
N VAL A 233 -11.94 17.34 -8.32
CA VAL A 233 -13.36 17.60 -8.54
C VAL A 233 -13.73 17.34 -10.00
N SER A 234 -12.97 17.93 -10.94
CA SER A 234 -13.21 17.75 -12.37
C SER A 234 -13.02 16.30 -12.82
N VAL A 235 -12.01 15.62 -12.30
CA VAL A 235 -11.73 14.21 -12.63
C VAL A 235 -12.83 13.29 -12.09
N LEU A 236 -13.25 13.46 -10.83
CA LEU A 236 -14.33 12.66 -10.25
C LEU A 236 -15.64 12.84 -11.02
N GLN A 237 -15.95 14.06 -11.45
CA GLN A 237 -17.14 14.31 -12.26
C GLN A 237 -17.07 13.53 -13.58
N ARG A 238 -15.96 13.61 -14.32
CA ARG A 238 -15.76 12.84 -15.55
C ARG A 238 -15.82 11.33 -15.31
N LEU A 239 -15.25 10.86 -14.20
CA LEU A 239 -15.26 9.44 -13.83
C LEU A 239 -16.69 8.95 -13.53
N LYS A 240 -17.48 9.73 -12.79
CA LYS A 240 -18.91 9.47 -12.53
C LYS A 240 -19.73 9.45 -13.82
N ASP A 241 -19.44 10.36 -14.75
CA ASP A 241 -20.12 10.39 -16.05
C ASP A 241 -19.73 9.18 -16.90
N ALA A 242 -18.45 8.79 -16.91
CA ALA A 242 -17.97 7.58 -17.56
C ALA A 242 -18.56 6.30 -16.93
N SER A 243 -18.75 6.26 -15.60
CA SER A 243 -19.36 5.10 -14.94
C SER A 243 -20.87 4.97 -15.19
N ARG A 244 -21.55 6.08 -15.51
CA ARG A 244 -22.97 6.10 -15.88
C ARG A 244 -23.19 5.79 -17.36
N ASN A 245 -22.36 6.39 -18.22
CA ASN A 245 -22.47 6.31 -19.68
C ASN A 245 -21.62 5.20 -20.30
N GLY A 246 -20.83 4.49 -19.48
CA GLY A 246 -19.91 3.45 -19.90
C GLY A 246 -20.62 2.35 -20.68
N ILE A 247 -20.38 2.33 -22.00
CA ILE A 247 -21.01 1.42 -22.97
C ILE A 247 -20.64 -0.06 -22.72
N ALA A 248 -19.59 -0.34 -21.95
CA ALA A 248 -19.00 -1.67 -21.94
C ALA A 248 -19.62 -2.58 -20.86
N ASN A 249 -20.76 -3.18 -21.25
CA ASN A 249 -21.20 -4.51 -20.86
C ASN A 249 -21.82 -4.61 -19.47
N ILE A 250 -23.15 -4.44 -19.44
CA ILE A 250 -23.99 -4.81 -18.31
C ILE A 250 -23.90 -6.33 -18.14
N ALA A 251 -23.12 -6.74 -17.16
CA ALA A 251 -23.11 -8.09 -16.65
C ALA A 251 -24.25 -8.26 -15.65
N GLN A 252 -24.99 -9.37 -15.73
CA GLN A 252 -25.94 -9.75 -14.68
C GLN A 252 -25.20 -10.63 -13.68
N LEU A 253 -25.08 -10.13 -12.45
CA LEU A 253 -24.57 -10.90 -11.33
C LEU A 253 -25.70 -11.80 -10.83
N ASP A 254 -25.57 -13.10 -11.05
CA ASP A 254 -26.53 -14.10 -10.59
C ASP A 254 -26.17 -14.63 -9.19
N GLU A 255 -27.13 -15.31 -8.54
CA GLU A 255 -26.93 -15.88 -7.21
C GLU A 255 -25.85 -16.98 -7.17
N ALA A 256 -25.52 -17.60 -8.31
CA ALA A 256 -24.45 -18.58 -8.37
C ALA A 256 -23.09 -17.88 -8.26
N PHE A 257 -22.89 -16.81 -9.03
CA PHE A 257 -21.68 -16.01 -8.98
C PHE A 257 -21.47 -15.32 -7.63
N GLU A 258 -22.53 -14.77 -7.00
CA GLU A 258 -22.42 -14.21 -5.64
C GLU A 258 -21.95 -15.26 -4.62
N ARG A 259 -22.44 -16.51 -4.73
CA ARG A 259 -22.00 -17.61 -3.86
C ARG A 259 -20.53 -17.96 -4.08
N GLU A 260 -20.06 -17.91 -5.32
CA GLU A 260 -18.64 -18.11 -5.62
C GLU A 260 -17.76 -17.00 -5.08
N LEU A 261 -18.16 -15.73 -5.23
CA LEU A 261 -17.44 -14.60 -4.65
C LEU A 261 -17.37 -14.72 -3.12
N ALA A 262 -18.47 -15.15 -2.47
CA ALA A 262 -18.49 -15.42 -1.04
C ALA A 262 -17.53 -16.55 -0.63
N ALA A 263 -17.47 -17.63 -1.41
CA ALA A 263 -16.51 -18.72 -1.18
C ALA A 263 -15.06 -18.27 -1.36
N CYS A 264 -14.78 -17.48 -2.41
CA CYS A 264 -13.45 -16.91 -2.67
C CYS A 264 -13.01 -16.03 -1.50
N ARG A 265 -13.91 -15.18 -1.00
CA ARG A 265 -13.66 -14.32 0.16
C ARG A 265 -13.34 -15.14 1.40
N ALA A 266 -14.10 -16.19 1.68
CA ALA A 266 -13.84 -17.09 2.80
C ALA A 266 -12.49 -17.82 2.66
N GLY A 267 -12.14 -18.26 1.45
CA GLY A 267 -10.84 -18.87 1.17
C GLY A 267 -9.67 -17.89 1.33
N GLY A 268 -9.85 -16.62 0.97
CA GLY A 268 -8.85 -15.58 1.14
C GLY A 268 -8.65 -15.13 2.59
N GLN A 269 -9.57 -15.42 3.51
CA GLN A 269 -9.44 -15.02 4.92
C GLN A 269 -8.38 -15.82 5.70
N SER A 270 -7.83 -16.89 5.13
CA SER A 270 -6.85 -17.73 5.81
C SER A 270 -5.46 -17.11 5.94
N SER A 271 -5.18 -16.01 5.23
CA SER A 271 -3.90 -15.30 5.30
C SER A 271 -4.10 -13.82 5.59
N SER A 272 -3.18 -13.23 6.38
CA SER A 272 -3.08 -11.79 6.55
C SER A 272 -2.27 -11.11 5.43
N VAL A 273 -1.57 -11.90 4.59
CA VAL A 273 -0.67 -11.40 3.56
C VAL A 273 -1.45 -11.18 2.25
N PRO A 274 -1.47 -9.96 1.66
CA PRO A 274 -2.40 -9.63 0.60
C PRO A 274 -2.34 -10.52 -0.65
N TRP A 275 -1.12 -10.87 -1.10
CA TRP A 275 -0.94 -11.69 -2.30
C TRP A 275 -1.37 -13.14 -2.07
N GLU A 276 -1.12 -13.71 -0.89
CA GLU A 276 -1.60 -15.04 -0.51
C GLU A 276 -3.14 -15.10 -0.50
N ARG A 277 -3.80 -14.06 0.02
CA ARG A 277 -5.28 -13.95 -0.04
C ARG A 277 -5.79 -13.99 -1.48
N GLY A 278 -5.12 -13.25 -2.36
CA GLY A 278 -5.42 -13.22 -3.80
C GLY A 278 -5.31 -14.60 -4.44
N MET A 279 -4.19 -15.28 -4.25
CA MET A 279 -3.96 -16.62 -4.79
C MET A 279 -4.96 -17.65 -4.24
N ALA A 280 -5.21 -17.64 -2.93
CA ALA A 280 -6.16 -18.55 -2.30
C ALA A 280 -7.58 -18.38 -2.86
N ALA A 281 -8.03 -17.13 -3.01
CA ALA A 281 -9.32 -16.83 -3.62
C ALA A 281 -9.40 -17.27 -5.09
N ALA A 282 -8.33 -17.09 -5.88
CA ALA A 282 -8.29 -17.55 -7.27
C ALA A 282 -8.39 -19.08 -7.38
N ARG A 283 -7.69 -19.82 -6.50
CA ARG A 283 -7.75 -21.29 -6.44
C ARG A 283 -9.15 -21.79 -6.10
N VAL A 284 -9.85 -21.12 -5.18
CA VAL A 284 -11.26 -21.43 -4.86
C VAL A 284 -12.14 -21.24 -6.09
N LEU A 285 -12.01 -20.13 -6.82
CA LEU A 285 -12.79 -19.87 -8.03
C LEU A 285 -12.51 -20.92 -9.13
N ARG A 286 -11.24 -21.25 -9.37
CA ARG A 286 -10.88 -22.29 -10.35
C ARG A 286 -11.48 -23.65 -10.00
N SER A 287 -11.48 -23.99 -8.70
CA SER A 287 -12.04 -25.23 -8.19
C SER A 287 -13.57 -25.28 -8.33
N SER A 288 -14.27 -24.18 -8.03
CA SER A 288 -15.74 -24.13 -8.16
C SER A 288 -16.19 -24.28 -9.62
N ARG A 289 -15.38 -23.80 -10.56
CA ARG A 289 -15.65 -23.86 -12.00
C ARG A 289 -15.06 -25.10 -12.70
N GLY A 290 -14.32 -25.96 -11.98
CA GLY A 290 -13.72 -27.17 -12.54
C GLY A 290 -12.63 -26.90 -13.59
N VAL A 291 -11.99 -25.72 -13.56
CA VAL A 291 -11.01 -25.29 -14.59
C VAL A 291 -9.59 -25.84 -14.33
N GLY A 292 -9.42 -26.69 -13.30
CA GLY A 292 -8.18 -27.44 -13.08
C GLY A 292 -6.91 -26.56 -13.07
N PRO A 293 -5.77 -27.04 -13.60
CA PRO A 293 -4.54 -26.27 -13.78
C PRO A 293 -4.39 -25.62 -15.17
N ASP A 294 -5.34 -25.83 -16.08
CA ASP A 294 -5.20 -25.49 -17.50
C ASP A 294 -5.44 -24.00 -17.80
N ALA A 295 -5.02 -23.54 -18.97
CA ALA A 295 -5.24 -22.17 -19.42
C ALA A 295 -6.75 -21.84 -19.51
N LEU A 296 -7.13 -20.69 -18.94
CA LEU A 296 -8.50 -20.18 -18.99
C LEU A 296 -8.76 -19.53 -20.36
N THR A 297 -9.81 -19.94 -21.09
CA THR A 297 -10.11 -19.31 -22.39
C THR A 297 -10.75 -17.92 -22.24
N ASP A 298 -10.89 -17.16 -23.32
CA ASP A 298 -11.68 -15.90 -23.31
C ASP A 298 -13.15 -16.16 -22.98
N VAL A 299 -13.70 -17.28 -23.45
CA VAL A 299 -15.10 -17.65 -23.21
C VAL A 299 -15.32 -17.93 -21.73
N ASP A 300 -14.41 -18.67 -21.09
CA ASP A 300 -14.50 -18.95 -19.66
C ASP A 300 -14.39 -17.66 -18.84
N LEU A 301 -13.39 -16.82 -19.13
CA LEU A 301 -13.16 -15.55 -18.42
C LEU A 301 -14.32 -14.58 -18.54
N LEU A 302 -14.85 -14.39 -19.75
CA LEU A 302 -16.01 -13.52 -19.99
C LEU A 302 -17.28 -14.11 -19.38
N GLY A 303 -17.40 -15.45 -19.43
CA GLY A 303 -18.49 -16.20 -18.80
C GLY A 303 -18.57 -16.03 -17.28
N LEU A 304 -17.43 -15.79 -16.59
CA LEU A 304 -17.43 -15.50 -15.15
C LEU A 304 -18.30 -14.30 -14.79
N LEU A 305 -18.32 -13.29 -15.65
CA LEU A 305 -19.08 -12.06 -15.44
C LEU A 305 -20.29 -11.97 -16.37
N GLY A 306 -20.54 -12.93 -17.26
CA GLY A 306 -21.61 -12.84 -18.26
C GLY A 306 -21.41 -11.69 -19.26
N LEU A 307 -20.16 -11.43 -19.65
CA LEU A 307 -19.80 -10.32 -20.56
C LEU A 307 -19.64 -10.77 -22.02
N ASP A 308 -19.77 -9.82 -22.95
CA ASP A 308 -19.62 -10.02 -24.41
C ASP A 308 -18.15 -9.96 -24.86
N GLN A 309 -17.76 -10.67 -25.92
CA GLN A 309 -16.38 -10.64 -26.47
C GLN A 309 -15.90 -9.24 -26.85
N ARG A 310 -16.81 -8.32 -27.20
CA ARG A 310 -16.50 -6.92 -27.48
C ARG A 310 -15.77 -6.24 -26.32
N VAL A 311 -15.92 -6.71 -25.07
CA VAL A 311 -15.13 -6.22 -23.92
C VAL A 311 -13.65 -6.31 -24.21
N LEU A 312 -13.15 -7.38 -24.82
CA LEU A 312 -11.71 -7.56 -25.03
C LEU A 312 -11.19 -6.84 -26.29
N GLN A 313 -12.09 -6.29 -27.10
CA GLN A 313 -11.79 -5.64 -28.38
C GLN A 313 -12.03 -4.12 -28.38
N SER A 314 -12.74 -3.60 -27.38
CA SER A 314 -13.10 -2.18 -27.30
C SER A 314 -11.91 -1.29 -26.91
N ASP A 315 -11.89 -0.06 -27.41
CA ASP A 315 -10.95 0.96 -26.95
C ASP A 315 -11.17 1.32 -25.48
N PRO A 316 -10.11 1.74 -24.74
CA PRO A 316 -10.25 2.20 -23.36
C PRO A 316 -11.08 3.48 -23.28
N GLN A 317 -12.03 3.51 -22.35
CA GLN A 317 -12.91 4.68 -22.12
C GLN A 317 -12.31 5.70 -21.15
N LEU A 318 -11.27 5.30 -20.40
CA LEU A 318 -10.51 6.15 -19.48
C LEU A 318 -9.07 6.30 -20.00
N ASP A 319 -8.88 6.74 -21.24
CA ASP A 319 -7.55 6.95 -21.82
C ASP A 319 -6.75 8.08 -21.13
N TRP A 320 -7.46 8.96 -20.43
CA TRP A 320 -6.92 10.08 -19.65
C TRP A 320 -6.57 9.72 -18.19
N LEU A 321 -6.89 8.50 -17.72
CA LEU A 321 -6.60 8.05 -16.36
C LEU A 321 -6.16 6.57 -16.36
N PRO A 322 -5.01 6.19 -15.77
CA PRO A 322 -4.50 4.82 -15.79
C PRO A 322 -5.27 3.88 -14.81
N LEU A 323 -6.60 3.85 -14.91
CA LEU A 323 -7.56 3.21 -14.02
C LEU A 323 -8.47 2.26 -14.79
N GLY A 324 -8.54 1.00 -14.38
CA GLY A 324 -9.69 0.13 -14.66
C GLY A 324 -10.72 0.28 -13.55
N LEU A 325 -12.00 0.08 -13.85
CA LEU A 325 -13.07 0.24 -12.87
C LEU A 325 -14.21 -0.73 -13.16
N ALA A 326 -14.73 -1.41 -12.15
CA ALA A 326 -16.07 -1.97 -12.21
C ALA A 326 -17.01 -1.25 -11.23
N VAL A 327 -18.26 -1.03 -11.65
CA VAL A 327 -19.29 -0.39 -10.83
C VAL A 327 -20.49 -1.32 -10.73
N ARG A 328 -20.77 -1.75 -9.50
CA ARG A 328 -21.93 -2.55 -9.14
C ARG A 328 -23.13 -1.62 -8.90
N ASP A 329 -24.20 -1.88 -9.65
CA ASP A 329 -25.50 -1.24 -9.54
C ASP A 329 -26.57 -2.32 -9.38
N GLN A 330 -26.94 -2.64 -8.14
CA GLN A 330 -27.80 -3.76 -7.80
C GLN A 330 -27.26 -5.10 -8.36
N THR A 331 -27.92 -5.65 -9.38
CA THR A 331 -27.53 -6.88 -10.07
C THR A 331 -26.74 -6.63 -11.36
N GLN A 332 -26.54 -5.37 -11.73
CA GLN A 332 -25.77 -4.98 -12.90
C GLN A 332 -24.33 -4.65 -12.51
N LEU A 333 -23.40 -5.07 -13.36
CA LEU A 333 -22.01 -4.66 -13.26
C LEU A 333 -21.62 -3.95 -14.56
N ARG A 334 -21.05 -2.75 -14.44
CA ARG A 334 -20.45 -2.00 -15.56
C ARG A 334 -18.95 -2.06 -15.47
N VAL A 335 -18.26 -2.32 -16.58
CA VAL A 335 -16.81 -2.53 -16.58
C VAL A 335 -16.11 -1.56 -17.54
N LEU A 336 -15.11 -0.86 -17.02
CA LEU A 336 -14.22 0.04 -17.74
C LEU A 336 -12.80 -0.55 -17.67
N LEU A 337 -12.25 -0.93 -18.82
CA LEU A 337 -10.88 -1.45 -18.90
C LEU A 337 -9.94 -0.36 -19.43
N ARG A 338 -8.76 -0.27 -18.82
CA ARG A 338 -7.72 0.73 -19.14
C ARG A 338 -6.84 0.35 -20.33
N SER A 339 -6.70 -0.94 -20.60
CA SER A 339 -5.69 -1.45 -21.54
C SER A 339 -6.19 -1.54 -22.97
N ARG A 340 -5.33 -1.25 -23.96
CA ARG A 340 -5.60 -1.48 -25.40
C ARG A 340 -5.30 -2.92 -25.84
N ASN A 341 -4.31 -3.57 -25.22
CA ASN A 341 -3.89 -4.92 -25.59
C ASN A 341 -4.81 -5.98 -24.96
N LYS A 342 -5.21 -7.00 -25.74
CA LYS A 342 -6.08 -8.11 -25.31
C LYS A 342 -5.59 -8.80 -24.03
N ARG A 343 -4.32 -9.21 -23.95
CA ARG A 343 -3.74 -9.90 -22.77
C ARG A 343 -3.82 -9.02 -21.53
N SER A 344 -3.53 -7.73 -21.67
CA SER A 344 -3.67 -6.77 -20.57
C SER A 344 -5.13 -6.54 -20.17
N ARG A 345 -6.08 -6.57 -21.11
CA ARG A 345 -7.52 -6.51 -20.82
C ARG A 345 -8.02 -7.76 -20.09
N ARG A 346 -7.56 -8.96 -20.49
CA ARG A 346 -7.82 -10.22 -19.76
C ARG A 346 -7.33 -10.11 -18.33
N PHE A 347 -6.11 -9.61 -18.14
CA PHE A 347 -5.53 -9.42 -16.80
C PHE A 347 -6.30 -8.39 -15.98
N ASP A 348 -6.64 -7.22 -16.54
CA ASP A 348 -7.43 -6.19 -15.85
C ASP A 348 -8.83 -6.74 -15.47
N LEU A 349 -9.46 -7.55 -16.34
CA LEU A 349 -10.74 -8.19 -16.03
C LEU A 349 -10.63 -9.21 -14.90
N ALA A 350 -9.59 -10.04 -14.90
CA ALA A 350 -9.32 -10.98 -13.81
C ALA A 350 -9.06 -10.24 -12.48
N ARG A 351 -8.39 -9.08 -12.52
CA ARG A 351 -8.20 -8.23 -11.33
C ARG A 351 -9.52 -7.68 -10.81
N LEU A 352 -10.45 -7.30 -11.69
CA LEU A 352 -11.80 -6.85 -11.28
C LEU A 352 -12.59 -7.98 -10.61
N VAL A 353 -12.52 -9.21 -11.12
CA VAL A 353 -13.12 -10.39 -10.46
C VAL A 353 -12.51 -10.59 -9.07
N GLY A 354 -11.18 -10.50 -8.96
CA GLY A 354 -10.49 -10.59 -7.67
C GLY A 354 -10.91 -9.50 -6.70
N ASP A 355 -11.10 -8.28 -7.18
CA ASP A 355 -11.56 -7.17 -6.35
C ASP A 355 -13.02 -7.33 -5.91
N LEU A 356 -13.92 -7.78 -6.79
CA LEU A 356 -15.30 -8.12 -6.43
C LEU A 356 -15.36 -9.20 -5.33
N ALA A 357 -14.43 -10.17 -5.38
CA ALA A 357 -14.33 -11.23 -4.38
C ALA A 357 -13.80 -10.71 -3.04
N LEU A 358 -12.75 -9.89 -3.06
CA LEU A 358 -11.93 -9.59 -1.87
C LEU A 358 -12.22 -8.23 -1.22
N ALA A 359 -12.66 -7.22 -1.99
CA ALA A 359 -12.95 -5.89 -1.44
C ALA A 359 -14.13 -5.91 -0.46
N PRO A 360 -14.23 -4.95 0.48
CA PRO A 360 -15.36 -4.85 1.40
C PRO A 360 -16.71 -4.91 0.68
N GLN A 361 -17.68 -5.66 1.21
CA GLN A 361 -19.00 -5.80 0.55
C GLN A 361 -19.77 -4.49 0.41
N ALA A 362 -19.45 -3.50 1.25
CA ALA A 362 -20.03 -2.17 1.18
C ALA A 362 -19.54 -1.37 -0.04
N ASP A 363 -18.39 -1.75 -0.62
CA ASP A 363 -17.88 -1.12 -1.82
C ASP A 363 -18.73 -1.50 -3.03
N ARG A 364 -19.14 -0.48 -3.78
CA ARG A 364 -19.85 -0.61 -5.05
C ARG A 364 -18.93 -0.38 -6.24
N TRP A 365 -17.81 0.30 -6.02
CA TRP A 365 -16.80 0.55 -7.03
C TRP A 365 -15.57 -0.32 -6.78
N HIS A 366 -15.00 -0.81 -7.86
CA HIS A 366 -13.90 -1.77 -7.86
C HIS A 366 -12.76 -1.25 -8.74
N PRO A 367 -11.89 -0.37 -8.21
CA PRO A 367 -10.79 0.22 -8.95
C PRO A 367 -9.62 -0.76 -9.14
N VAL A 368 -9.05 -0.72 -10.33
CA VAL A 368 -7.85 -1.46 -10.76
C VAL A 368 -6.79 -0.45 -11.17
N THR A 369 -5.81 -0.25 -10.29
CA THR A 369 -4.80 0.82 -10.42
C THR A 369 -3.41 0.24 -10.63
N GLY A 370 -2.41 1.12 -10.78
CA GLY A 370 -0.99 0.76 -10.75
C GLY A 370 -0.37 0.76 -9.34
N LEU A 371 -1.14 1.05 -8.29
CA LEU A 371 -0.61 1.30 -6.95
C LEU A 371 -0.11 0.01 -6.28
N LYS A 372 0.77 0.19 -5.30
CA LYS A 372 1.35 -0.91 -4.50
C LYS A 372 0.60 -1.13 -3.17
N THR A 373 -0.69 -0.77 -3.10
CA THR A 373 -1.54 -1.01 -1.92
C THR A 373 -1.84 -2.50 -1.72
N SER A 374 -2.22 -2.89 -0.50
CA SER A 374 -2.67 -4.25 -0.16
C SER A 374 -3.78 -4.73 -1.11
N ARG A 375 -4.79 -3.88 -1.35
CA ARG A 375 -5.91 -4.18 -2.28
C ARG A 375 -5.40 -4.56 -3.66
N GLN A 376 -4.49 -3.77 -4.23
CA GLN A 376 -3.98 -4.02 -5.57
C GLN A 376 -2.97 -5.18 -5.62
N LYS A 377 -2.19 -5.42 -4.54
CA LYS A 377 -1.34 -6.62 -4.40
C LYS A 377 -2.21 -7.89 -4.46
N ALA A 378 -3.31 -7.93 -3.71
CA ALA A 378 -4.24 -9.05 -3.71
C ALA A 378 -4.91 -9.26 -5.08
N GLN A 379 -5.39 -8.19 -5.72
CA GLN A 379 -5.97 -8.28 -7.07
C GLN A 379 -4.98 -8.83 -8.11
N ARG A 380 -3.72 -8.36 -8.09
CA ARG A 380 -2.67 -8.82 -9.03
C ARG A 380 -2.36 -10.30 -8.83
N ALA A 381 -2.20 -10.73 -7.58
CA ALA A 381 -1.94 -12.12 -7.24
C ALA A 381 -3.13 -13.02 -7.63
N PHE A 382 -4.37 -12.57 -7.37
CA PHE A 382 -5.57 -13.25 -7.82
C PHE A 382 -5.58 -13.42 -9.34
N ALA A 383 -5.33 -12.35 -10.09
CA ALA A 383 -5.37 -12.39 -11.55
C ALA A 383 -4.26 -13.27 -12.14
N ALA A 384 -3.06 -13.21 -11.57
CA ALA A 384 -1.93 -14.06 -11.99
C ALA A 384 -2.27 -15.55 -11.77
N GLU A 385 -2.74 -15.91 -10.57
CA GLU A 385 -3.08 -17.30 -10.25
C GLU A 385 -4.32 -17.80 -11.00
N LEU A 386 -5.29 -16.92 -11.28
CA LEU A 386 -6.47 -17.28 -12.05
C LEU A 386 -6.11 -17.60 -13.52
N LEU A 387 -5.25 -16.80 -14.15
CA LEU A 387 -4.94 -16.92 -15.58
C LEU A 387 -3.75 -17.85 -15.87
N CYS A 388 -2.75 -17.88 -15.00
CA CYS A 388 -1.53 -18.67 -15.10
C CYS A 388 -1.24 -19.30 -13.73
N PRO A 389 -1.98 -20.38 -13.35
CA PRO A 389 -1.85 -20.99 -12.04
C PRO A 389 -0.46 -21.58 -11.84
N VAL A 390 0.15 -21.38 -10.67
CA VAL A 390 1.51 -21.88 -10.36
C VAL A 390 1.64 -23.39 -10.62
N ASP A 391 0.63 -24.18 -10.23
CA ASP A 391 0.63 -25.63 -10.45
C ASP A 391 0.63 -26.01 -11.94
N GLY A 392 -0.13 -25.27 -12.75
CA GLY A 392 -0.18 -25.49 -14.20
C GLY A 392 1.12 -25.08 -14.87
N LEU A 393 1.65 -23.91 -14.49
CA LEU A 393 2.91 -23.40 -15.00
C LEU A 393 4.08 -24.33 -14.66
N SER A 394 4.17 -24.80 -13.42
CA SER A 394 5.20 -25.75 -12.98
C SER A 394 5.21 -27.03 -13.82
N ARG A 395 4.02 -27.59 -14.08
CA ARG A 395 3.87 -28.79 -14.93
C ARG A 395 4.22 -28.53 -16.38
N TYR A 396 3.84 -27.37 -16.91
CA TYR A 396 4.13 -26.99 -18.30
C TYR A 396 5.64 -26.83 -18.52
N LEU A 397 6.31 -26.11 -17.63
CA LEU A 397 7.76 -25.86 -17.73
C LEU A 397 8.58 -27.13 -17.49
N GLY A 398 8.12 -28.04 -16.62
CA GLY A 398 8.84 -29.28 -16.34
C GLY A 398 10.27 -29.06 -15.83
N GLY A 399 10.56 -27.88 -15.26
CA GLY A 399 11.89 -27.45 -14.83
C GLY A 399 12.68 -26.63 -15.85
N ASP A 400 12.24 -26.51 -17.10
CA ASP A 400 12.84 -25.60 -18.08
C ASP A 400 12.49 -24.15 -17.76
N ARG A 401 13.51 -23.31 -17.55
CA ARG A 401 13.36 -21.90 -17.23
C ARG A 401 14.12 -21.01 -18.23
N SER A 402 14.40 -21.52 -19.43
CA SER A 402 14.95 -20.73 -20.52
C SER A 402 13.98 -19.62 -20.96
N GLU A 403 14.49 -18.52 -21.51
CA GLU A 403 13.65 -17.42 -22.02
C GLU A 403 12.61 -17.94 -23.04
N ASP A 404 13.02 -18.85 -23.93
CA ASP A 404 12.13 -19.50 -24.91
C ASP A 404 10.99 -20.29 -24.23
N ALA A 405 11.28 -21.00 -23.14
CA ALA A 405 10.26 -21.74 -22.38
C ALA A 405 9.28 -20.81 -21.67
N LEU A 406 9.77 -19.69 -21.11
CA LEU A 406 8.93 -18.68 -20.48
C LEU A 406 8.00 -17.98 -21.48
N ASP A 407 8.49 -17.70 -22.69
CA ASP A 407 7.69 -17.13 -23.76
C ASP A 407 6.64 -18.12 -24.28
N ALA A 408 7.01 -19.39 -24.47
CA ALA A 408 6.07 -20.46 -24.84
C ALA A 408 4.98 -20.64 -23.78
N ALA A 409 5.32 -20.57 -22.49
CA ALA A 409 4.36 -20.61 -21.40
C ALA A 409 3.43 -19.38 -21.41
N ALA A 410 3.96 -18.19 -21.69
CA ALA A 410 3.16 -16.97 -21.79
C ALA A 410 2.13 -17.06 -22.94
N GLU A 411 2.51 -17.66 -24.07
CA GLU A 411 1.60 -17.98 -25.16
C GLU A 411 0.55 -19.02 -24.76
N HIS A 412 0.96 -20.10 -24.09
CA HIS A 412 0.07 -21.16 -23.62
C HIS A 412 -1.05 -20.65 -22.69
N PHE A 413 -0.70 -19.82 -21.71
CA PHE A 413 -1.66 -19.25 -20.76
C PHE A 413 -2.35 -17.95 -21.25
N ASP A 414 -1.99 -17.45 -22.44
CA ASP A 414 -2.42 -16.16 -23.01
C ASP A 414 -2.26 -14.98 -22.03
N VAL A 415 -1.06 -14.89 -21.44
CA VAL A 415 -0.61 -13.82 -20.53
C VAL A 415 0.66 -13.16 -21.05
N SER A 416 1.13 -12.09 -20.39
CA SER A 416 2.44 -11.52 -20.73
C SER A 416 3.58 -12.34 -20.12
N THR A 417 4.74 -12.38 -20.78
CA THR A 417 5.95 -13.03 -20.26
C THR A 417 6.30 -12.55 -18.86
N ARG A 418 6.06 -11.26 -18.58
CA ARG A 418 6.25 -10.69 -17.24
C ARG A 418 5.43 -11.43 -16.17
N ILE A 419 4.16 -11.79 -16.42
CA ILE A 419 3.38 -12.54 -15.42
C ILE A 419 3.98 -13.92 -15.16
N VAL A 420 4.46 -14.60 -16.21
CA VAL A 420 5.14 -15.90 -16.08
C VAL A 420 6.41 -15.76 -15.24
N GLN A 421 7.27 -14.78 -15.56
CA GLN A 421 8.49 -14.49 -14.81
C GLN A 421 8.18 -14.25 -13.32
N HIS A 422 7.20 -13.40 -13.01
CA HIS A 422 6.78 -13.14 -11.63
C HIS A 422 6.28 -14.41 -10.92
N GLN A 423 5.53 -15.29 -11.60
CA GLN A 423 5.08 -16.55 -11.00
C GLN A 423 6.24 -17.51 -10.72
N VAL A 424 7.24 -17.57 -11.61
CA VAL A 424 8.45 -18.38 -11.43
C VAL A 424 9.29 -17.85 -10.28
N GLU A 425 9.62 -16.55 -10.29
CA GLU A 425 10.49 -15.90 -9.30
C GLU A 425 9.95 -16.00 -7.87
N ASN A 426 8.62 -15.90 -7.71
CA ASN A 426 8.00 -15.84 -6.38
C ASN A 426 7.55 -17.19 -5.82
N HIS A 427 7.36 -18.22 -6.64
CA HIS A 427 6.69 -19.46 -6.21
C HIS A 427 7.32 -20.77 -6.65
N LEU A 428 8.28 -20.74 -7.59
CA LEU A 428 8.99 -21.95 -8.00
C LEU A 428 10.39 -21.94 -7.41
N ASP A 429 10.54 -22.65 -6.29
CA ASP A 429 11.81 -22.83 -5.58
C ASP A 429 12.94 -23.26 -6.52
N TRP A 430 14.15 -22.84 -6.16
CA TRP A 430 15.42 -23.15 -6.84
C TRP A 430 16.01 -24.48 -6.39
#